data_AF-A0A958LMK3-F1
#
_entry.id   AF-A0A958LMK3-F1
#
_cell.length_a   1.000
_cell.length_b   1.000
_cell.length_c   1.000
_cell.angle_alpha   90.00
_cell.angle_beta   90.00
_cell.angle_gamma   90.00
#
_symmetry.space_group_name_H-M   'P 1'
#
loop_
_entity.id
_entity.type
_entity.pdbx_description
1 polymer ?
#
loop_
_entity_poly.entity_id
_entity_poly.type
_entity_poly.pdbx_seq_one_letter_code
_entity_poly.pdbx_strand_id
1 'polypeptide(L)'
;MAQEAKQLSLKELELDPSKLRTTVRFTPKEYQKILEDSKILGQTLPTILKAGYFGRLPTEILMTPAQYKEFVRIYRGVANNLNQLTKNSHLGRPVPEKALKEFIQISNELLVKVSEHCV
;
A
#
# COMPACT_ATOMS: atom_id res chain seq x y z
N MET A 1 -19.73 -15.31 19.03
CA MET A 1 -19.88 -16.08 17.77
C MET A 1 -19.32 -15.22 16.64
N ALA A 2 -17.99 -15.16 16.52
CA ALA A 2 -17.33 -14.41 15.46
C ALA A 2 -17.36 -15.29 14.20
N GLN A 3 -17.97 -14.80 13.13
CA GLN A 3 -17.97 -15.49 11.85
C GLN A 3 -16.55 -15.40 11.27
N GLU A 4 -15.87 -16.54 11.21
CA GLU A 4 -14.59 -16.69 10.53
C GLU A 4 -14.77 -16.32 9.06
N ALA A 5 -14.08 -15.26 8.65
CA ALA A 5 -14.00 -14.88 7.25
C ALA A 5 -13.36 -16.04 6.48
N LYS A 6 -14.17 -16.75 5.69
CA LYS A 6 -13.72 -17.81 4.80
C LYS A 6 -12.68 -17.21 3.84
N GLN A 7 -11.41 -17.49 4.10
CA GLN A 7 -10.31 -17.16 3.21
C GLN A 7 -10.49 -18.01 1.95
N LEU A 8 -11.18 -17.44 0.95
CA LEU A 8 -11.27 -18.03 -0.38
C LEU A 8 -9.86 -17.99 -0.96
N SER A 9 -9.17 -19.14 -0.90
CA SER A 9 -7.94 -19.33 -1.64
C SER A 9 -8.27 -19.12 -3.12
N LEU A 10 -7.71 -18.06 -3.69
CA LEU A 10 -7.62 -17.86 -5.13
C LEU A 10 -6.73 -18.99 -5.67
N LYS A 11 -7.29 -20.19 -5.82
CA LYS A 11 -6.73 -21.16 -6.75
C LYS A 11 -6.69 -20.43 -8.08
N GLU A 12 -5.48 -20.21 -8.60
CA GLU A 12 -5.24 -19.66 -9.92
C GLU A 12 -6.06 -20.47 -10.91
N LEU A 13 -7.23 -19.93 -11.24
CA LEU A 13 -8.02 -20.44 -12.33
C LEU A 13 -7.17 -20.10 -13.56
N GLU A 14 -6.64 -21.10 -14.25
CA GLU A 14 -5.96 -20.87 -15.54
C GLU A 14 -6.98 -20.27 -16.50
N LEU A 15 -7.01 -18.93 -16.55
CA LEU A 15 -7.96 -18.17 -17.32
C LEU A 15 -7.37 -17.96 -18.72
N ASP A 16 -8.04 -18.53 -19.71
CA ASP A 16 -7.75 -18.30 -21.12
C ASP A 16 -7.84 -16.78 -21.43
N PRO A 17 -6.73 -16.13 -21.86
CA PRO A 17 -6.70 -14.69 -22.11
C PRO A 17 -7.74 -14.23 -23.13
N SER A 18 -8.11 -15.09 -24.08
CA SER A 18 -9.11 -14.78 -25.11
C SER A 18 -10.52 -14.58 -24.53
N LYS A 19 -10.76 -15.11 -23.32
CA LYS A 19 -12.04 -15.02 -22.60
C LYS A 19 -12.09 -13.87 -21.60
N LEU A 20 -10.98 -13.14 -21.40
CA LEU A 20 -10.88 -12.02 -20.46
C LEU A 20 -11.45 -10.72 -21.03
N ARG A 21 -12.74 -10.74 -21.36
CA ARG A 21 -13.48 -9.56 -21.82
C ARG A 21 -14.73 -9.36 -20.97
N THR A 22 -14.92 -8.12 -20.52
CA THR A 22 -16.14 -7.71 -19.82
C THR A 22 -16.82 -6.59 -20.61
N THR A 23 -18.13 -6.72 -20.79
CA THR A 23 -18.97 -5.68 -21.39
C THR A 23 -19.67 -4.92 -20.26
N VAL A 24 -19.53 -3.60 -20.25
CA VAL A 24 -20.16 -2.71 -19.26
C VAL A 24 -21.23 -1.88 -19.95
N ARG A 25 -22.42 -1.76 -19.35
CA ARG A 25 -23.48 -0.88 -19.82
C ARG A 25 -23.42 0.43 -19.05
N PHE A 26 -23.50 1.55 -19.76
CA PHE A 26 -23.50 2.90 -19.20
C PHE A 26 -24.87 3.55 -19.36
N THR A 27 -25.23 4.39 -18.40
CA THR A 27 -26.26 5.41 -18.60
C THR A 27 -25.72 6.51 -19.53
N PRO A 28 -26.60 7.32 -20.16
CA PRO A 28 -26.16 8.42 -21.03
C PRO A 28 -25.21 9.40 -20.33
N LYS A 29 -25.47 9.71 -19.05
CA LYS A 29 -24.64 10.64 -18.25
C LYS A 29 -23.24 10.08 -17.98
N GLU A 30 -23.15 8.80 -17.59
CA GLU A 30 -21.86 8.14 -17.35
C GLU A 30 -21.03 8.06 -18.63
N TYR A 31 -21.68 7.74 -19.74
CA TYR A 31 -21.01 7.63 -21.04
C TYR A 31 -20.49 9.00 -21.52
N GLN A 32 -21.27 10.07 -21.36
CA GLN A 32 -20.84 11.43 -21.66
C GLN A 32 -19.60 11.82 -20.85
N LYS A 33 -19.63 11.56 -19.54
CA LYS A 33 -18.51 11.90 -18.65
C LYS A 33 -17.22 11.18 -19.04
N ILE A 34 -17.29 9.88 -19.31
CA ILE A 34 -16.15 9.08 -19.75
C ILE A 34 -15.62 9.54 -21.12
N LEU A 35 -16.50 9.98 -22.03
CA LEU A 35 -16.09 10.54 -23.32
C LEU A 35 -15.36 11.87 -23.17
N GLU A 36 -15.81 12.75 -22.27
CA GLU A 36 -15.11 14.00 -21.96
C GLU A 36 -13.72 13.72 -21.39
N ASP A 37 -13.63 12.81 -20.43
CA ASP A 37 -12.36 12.44 -19.80
C ASP A 37 -11.40 11.81 -20.83
N SER A 38 -11.93 11.00 -21.77
CA SER A 38 -11.19 10.46 -22.91
C SER A 38 -10.58 11.52 -23.80
N LYS A 39 -11.34 12.58 -24.10
CA LYS A 39 -10.84 13.72 -24.89
C LYS A 39 -9.78 14.52 -24.14
N ILE A 40 -9.98 14.76 -22.84
CA ILE A 40 -9.04 15.54 -22.01
C ILE A 40 -7.71 14.80 -21.85
N LEU A 41 -7.77 13.49 -21.57
CA LEU A 41 -6.59 12.68 -21.29
C LEU A 41 -5.92 12.13 -22.57
N GLY A 42 -6.56 12.24 -23.73
CA GLY A 42 -6.07 11.65 -24.97
C GLY A 42 -5.98 10.11 -24.92
N GLN A 43 -6.81 9.48 -24.09
CA GLN A 43 -6.78 8.04 -23.84
C GLN A 43 -8.06 7.36 -24.28
N THR A 44 -7.98 6.08 -24.65
CA THR A 44 -9.17 5.29 -25.00
C THR A 44 -10.02 5.00 -23.77
N LEU A 45 -11.33 4.79 -23.96
CA LEU A 45 -12.26 4.45 -22.88
C LEU A 45 -11.80 3.21 -22.08
N PRO A 46 -11.38 2.09 -22.72
CA PRO A 46 -10.83 0.95 -21.98
C PRO A 46 -9.60 1.29 -21.13
N THR A 47 -8.71 2.15 -21.62
CA THR A 47 -7.53 2.59 -20.87
C THR A 47 -7.94 3.36 -19.61
N ILE A 48 -8.89 4.29 -19.73
CA ILE A 48 -9.41 5.06 -18.60
C ILE A 48 -10.09 4.16 -17.58
N LEU A 49 -10.90 3.19 -18.04
CA LEU A 49 -11.58 2.24 -17.17
C LEU A 49 -10.58 1.34 -16.43
N LYS A 50 -9.55 0.85 -17.12
CA LYS A 50 -8.48 0.06 -16.48
C LYS A 50 -7.69 0.88 -15.48
N ALA A 51 -7.28 2.09 -15.84
CA ALA A 51 -6.57 2.99 -14.92
C ALA A 51 -7.43 3.35 -13.71
N GLY A 52 -8.72 3.60 -13.92
CA GLY A 52 -9.67 3.88 -12.85
C GLY A 52 -9.93 2.69 -11.93
N TYR A 53 -9.78 1.45 -12.38
CA TYR A 53 -9.95 0.25 -11.56
C TYR A 53 -8.65 -0.17 -10.86
N PHE A 54 -7.56 -0.34 -11.62
CA PHE A 54 -6.27 -0.82 -11.12
C PHE A 54 -5.39 0.27 -10.50
N GLY A 55 -5.65 1.55 -10.81
CA GLY A 55 -4.96 2.68 -10.21
C GLY A 55 -5.61 3.18 -8.91
N ARG A 56 -6.70 2.54 -8.44
CA ARG A 56 -7.25 2.82 -7.12
C ARG A 56 -6.32 2.25 -6.05
N LEU A 57 -6.33 2.90 -4.88
CA LEU A 57 -5.65 2.36 -3.69
C LEU A 57 -6.13 0.91 -3.46
N PRO A 58 -5.23 0.00 -3.03
CA PRO A 58 -5.56 -1.40 -2.84
C PRO A 58 -6.84 -1.55 -2.00
N THR A 59 -7.80 -2.33 -2.49
CA THR A 59 -9.02 -2.68 -1.75
C THR A 59 -8.76 -3.77 -0.70
N GLU A 60 -7.53 -4.26 -0.62
CA GLU A 60 -7.12 -5.29 0.34
C GLU A 60 -6.63 -4.65 1.64
N ILE A 61 -7.06 -5.24 2.76
CA ILE A 61 -6.63 -4.84 4.08
C ILE A 61 -5.20 -5.35 4.28
N LEU A 62 -4.22 -4.46 4.06
CA LEU A 62 -2.79 -4.77 4.21
C LEU A 62 -2.38 -5.07 5.66
N MET A 63 -3.14 -4.53 6.63
CA MET A 63 -2.88 -4.71 8.06
C MET A 63 -4.20 -4.77 8.82
N THR A 64 -4.34 -5.76 9.69
CA THR A 64 -5.39 -5.76 10.70
C THR A 64 -5.23 -4.58 11.67
N PRO A 65 -6.29 -4.12 12.36
CA PRO A 65 -6.17 -3.04 13.35
C PRO A 65 -5.13 -3.31 14.45
N ALA A 66 -4.95 -4.58 14.84
CA ALA A 66 -3.94 -4.98 15.81
C ALA A 66 -2.51 -4.81 15.26
N GLN A 67 -2.27 -5.26 14.03
CA GLN A 67 -0.98 -5.09 13.34
C GLN A 67 -0.66 -3.61 13.11
N TYR A 68 -1.65 -2.80 12.74
CA TYR A 68 -1.47 -1.36 12.59
C TYR A 68 -1.06 -0.69 13.91
N LYS A 69 -1.72 -1.04 15.02
CA LYS A 69 -1.38 -0.51 16.34
C LYS A 69 0.05 -0.87 16.76
N GLU A 70 0.47 -2.09 16.45
CA GLU A 70 1.82 -2.57 16.71
C GLU A 70 2.86 -1.85 15.84
N PHE A 71 2.59 -1.73 14.53
CA PHE A 71 3.43 -0.97 13.61
C PHE A 71 3.61 0.47 14.07
N VAL A 72 2.52 1.17 14.39
CA VAL A 72 2.56 2.57 14.85
C VAL A 72 3.34 2.71 16.15
N ARG A 73 3.20 1.76 17.08
CA ARG A 73 3.97 1.74 18.33
C ARG A 73 5.46 1.69 18.05
N ILE A 74 5.90 0.77 17.20
CA ILE A 74 7.32 0.59 16.91
C ILE A 74 7.85 1.76 16.07
N TYR A 75 7.10 2.20 15.06
CA TYR A 75 7.45 3.35 14.22
C TYR A 75 7.67 4.62 15.04
N ARG A 76 6.85 4.87 16.07
CA ARG A 76 7.05 5.97 17.02
C ARG A 76 8.38 5.87 17.76
N GLY A 77 8.80 4.65 18.13
CA GLY A 77 10.11 4.41 18.74
C GLY A 77 11.26 4.81 17.82
N VAL A 78 11.21 4.37 16.55
CA VAL A 78 12.20 4.74 15.52
C VAL A 78 12.23 6.25 15.28
N ALA A 79 11.06 6.87 15.12
CA ALA A 79 10.95 8.31 14.90
C ALA A 79 11.50 9.13 16.08
N ASN A 80 11.26 8.68 17.32
CA ASN A 80 11.82 9.31 18.50
C ASN A 80 13.34 9.20 18.55
N ASN A 81 13.90 8.02 18.25
CA ASN A 81 15.35 7.82 18.20
C ASN A 81 15.99 8.70 17.11
N LEU A 82 15.38 8.75 15.92
CA LEU A 82 15.82 9.64 14.86
C LEU A 82 15.79 11.11 15.31
N ASN A 83 14.72 11.54 15.97
CA ASN A 83 14.61 12.91 16.46
C ASN A 83 15.67 13.24 17.52
N GLN A 84 16.05 12.29 18.37
CA GLN A 84 17.15 12.45 19.33
C GLN A 84 18.51 12.60 18.62
N LEU A 85 18.78 11.78 17.60
CA LEU A 85 19.99 11.88 16.79
C LEU A 85 20.08 13.24 16.07
N THR A 86 18.98 13.69 15.47
CA THR A 86 18.90 14.98 14.78
C THR A 86 19.07 16.16 15.72
N LYS A 87 18.52 16.10 16.94
CA LYS A 87 18.74 17.13 17.97
C LYS A 87 20.20 17.19 18.42
N ASN A 88 20.83 16.03 18.64
CA ASN A 88 22.24 15.97 19.04
C ASN A 88 23.18 16.53 17.97
N SER A 89 22.88 16.24 16.69
CA SER A 89 23.59 16.79 15.55
C SER A 89 23.46 18.32 15.46
N HIS A 90 22.25 18.86 15.60
CA HIS A 90 22.03 20.32 15.60
C HIS A 90 22.72 21.05 16.76
N LEU A 91 22.94 20.36 17.89
CA LEU A 91 23.67 20.89 19.04
C LEU A 91 25.20 20.79 18.87
N GLY A 92 25.70 20.38 17.70
CA GLY A 92 27.13 20.26 17.41
C GLY A 92 27.82 19.10 18.12
N ARG A 93 27.06 18.18 18.72
CA ARG A 93 27.62 17.00 19.40
C ARG A 93 27.89 15.90 18.37
N PRO A 94 29.05 15.23 18.43
CA PRO A 94 29.31 14.08 17.56
C PRO A 94 28.27 13.00 17.84
N VAL A 95 27.61 12.54 16.78
CA VAL A 95 26.66 11.43 16.87
C VAL A 95 27.46 10.15 17.13
N PRO A 96 27.22 9.43 18.25
CA PRO A 96 27.96 8.22 18.55
C PRO A 96 27.68 7.14 17.50
N GLU A 97 28.73 6.55 16.93
CA GLU A 97 28.63 5.49 15.92
C GLU A 97 27.77 4.30 16.40
N LYS A 98 27.81 4.03 17.71
CA LYS A 98 26.96 3.02 18.36
C LYS A 98 25.46 3.30 18.17
N ALA A 99 25.04 4.56 18.29
CA ALA A 99 23.62 4.93 18.16
C ALA A 99 23.14 4.83 16.70
N LEU A 100 24.01 5.06 15.73
CA LEU A 100 23.73 4.83 14.31
C LEU A 100 23.57 3.33 14.01
N LYS A 101 24.45 2.48 14.57
CA LYS A 101 24.36 1.02 14.41
C LYS A 101 23.08 0.45 15.02
N GLU A 102 22.71 0.91 16.22
CA GLU A 102 21.45 0.51 16.87
C GLU A 102 20.22 0.94 16.06
N PHE A 103 20.22 2.14 15.49
CA PHE A 103 19.15 2.61 14.61
C PHE A 103 19.00 1.72 13.37
N ILE A 104 20.10 1.45 12.66
CA ILE A 104 20.09 0.61 11.46
C ILE A 104 19.59 -0.81 11.79
N GLN A 105 20.04 -1.38 12.91
CA GLN A 105 19.61 -2.71 13.32
C GLN A 105 18.10 -2.77 13.58
N ILE A 106 17.55 -1.82 14.35
CA ILE A 106 16.11 -1.77 14.64
C ILE A 106 15.29 -1.55 13.36
N SER A 107 15.76 -0.69 12.46
CA SER A 107 15.11 -0.46 11.15
C SER A 107 15.10 -1.71 10.28
N ASN A 108 16.18 -2.50 10.27
CA ASN A 108 16.25 -3.74 9.52
C ASN A 108 15.34 -4.82 10.11
N GLU A 109 15.33 -4.99 11.43
CA GLU A 109 14.42 -5.92 12.12
C GLU A 109 12.94 -5.59 11.84
N LEU A 110 12.62 -4.30 11.71
CA LEU A 110 11.29 -3.84 11.33
C LEU A 110 10.92 -4.17 9.89
N LEU A 111 11.82 -3.94 8.95
CA LEU A 111 11.58 -4.26 7.53
C LEU A 111 11.37 -5.76 7.33
N VAL A 112 12.14 -6.60 8.03
CA VAL A 112 11.99 -8.06 7.99
C VAL A 112 10.62 -8.48 8.55
N LYS A 113 10.22 -7.97 9.73
CA LYS A 113 8.91 -8.30 10.32
C LYS A 113 7.72 -7.83 9.51
N VAL A 114 7.81 -6.69 8.83
CA VAL A 114 6.75 -6.25 7.91
C VAL A 114 6.70 -7.16 6.68
N SER A 115 7.85 -7.59 6.15
CA SER A 115 7.91 -8.48 4.99
C SER A 115 7.35 -9.89 5.27
N GLU A 116 7.52 -10.42 6.47
CA GLU A 116 7.02 -11.73 6.89
C GLU A 116 5.50 -11.77 7.16
N HIS A 117 4.85 -10.61 7.25
CA HIS A 117 3.41 -10.51 7.56
C HIS A 117 2.59 -9.95 6.39
N CYS A 118 3.24 -9.67 5.26
CA CYS A 118 2.62 -9.17 4.03
C CYS A 118 2.64 -10.19 2.87
N VAL A 119 2.94 -11.46 3.16
CA VAL A 119 2.74 -12.62 2.25
C VAL A 119 1.59 -13.46 2.80
#